data_AF-A0A4U2F2J5-F1
#
_entry.id   AF-A0A4U2F2J5-F1
#
_cell.length_a   1.000
_cell.length_b   1.000
_cell.length_c   1.000
_cell.angle_alpha   90.00
_cell.angle_beta   90.00
_cell.angle_gamma   90.00
#
_symmetry.space_group_name_H-M   'P 1'
#
loop_
_entity.id
_entity.type
_entity.pdbx_description
1 polymer ?
#
loop_
_entity_poly.entity_id
_entity_poly.type
_entity_poly.pdbx_seq_one_letter_code
_entity_poly.pdbx_strand_id
1 'polypeptide(L)'
;MAFVSGSSVCIMLFYFFGSEATFNIFLDTTQDLLLYSVNHTSENVSLRIKVLGRYFIQDTVFWLLSVSGFFIACLQFKKWDYQQQSCLLAMSFLLLLTILANPHYHAYNLVTLYPLMGVFCAFSINFLSSSRKISRETKIRLSIIVISISVIKGTIIHYYRDNQHQIALHQFIKNNTLYVDSVFAYEGLGLFRPSTYHWRTSAIKINNYWEGRYNVWQEILSEKPILVLESYRIPEWLLQEDRVSLYTHYVEIAPHVLTLGFSNGSNIEGNILREGLYKVTNSDGEICLLDEKRYFSGESLWLKAGPHTLSTEIGICTIQWNFTKGALEELKRSNSRSKPYLYSP
;
A
#
# COMPACT_ATOMS: atom_id res chain seq x y z
N MET A 1 4.41 -6.96 -37.96
CA MET A 1 4.35 -8.43 -37.80
C MET A 1 5.01 -8.90 -36.51
N ALA A 2 6.24 -8.48 -36.18
CA ALA A 2 6.96 -8.91 -34.98
C ALA A 2 6.22 -8.72 -33.64
N PHE A 3 5.47 -7.62 -33.48
CA PHE A 3 4.69 -7.38 -32.27
C PHE A 3 3.52 -8.35 -32.12
N VAL A 4 2.74 -8.56 -33.17
CA VAL A 4 1.60 -9.49 -33.17
C VAL A 4 2.08 -10.92 -32.96
N SER A 5 3.18 -11.32 -33.61
CA SER A 5 3.78 -12.63 -33.40
C SER A 5 4.35 -12.79 -31.99
N GLY A 6 5.01 -11.78 -31.44
CA GLY A 6 5.56 -11.80 -30.07
C GLY A 6 4.47 -11.91 -29.01
N SER A 7 3.43 -11.07 -29.10
CA SER A 7 2.28 -11.13 -28.19
C SER A 7 1.55 -12.48 -28.29
N SER A 8 1.37 -13.01 -29.50
CA SER A 8 0.75 -14.32 -29.71
C SER A 8 1.58 -15.45 -29.11
N VAL A 9 2.91 -15.40 -29.25
CA VAL A 9 3.82 -16.37 -28.63
C VAL A 9 3.78 -16.29 -27.11
N CYS A 10 3.76 -15.09 -26.52
CA CYS A 10 3.64 -14.94 -25.07
C CYS A 10 2.30 -15.46 -24.53
N ILE A 11 1.19 -15.19 -25.22
CA ILE A 11 -0.15 -15.68 -24.86
C ILE A 11 -0.20 -17.22 -24.97
N MET A 12 0.34 -17.78 -26.06
CA MET A 12 0.46 -19.22 -26.24
C MET A 12 1.31 -19.86 -25.15
N LEU A 13 2.49 -19.30 -24.84
CA LEU A 13 3.34 -19.81 -23.76
C LEU A 13 2.61 -19.75 -22.41
N PHE A 14 1.90 -18.66 -22.12
CA PHE A 14 1.12 -18.54 -20.89
C PHE A 14 -0.02 -19.56 -20.81
N TYR A 15 -0.71 -19.83 -21.93
CA TYR A 15 -1.73 -20.88 -22.02
C TYR A 15 -1.15 -22.29 -21.86
N PHE A 16 0.00 -22.58 -22.48
CA PHE A 16 0.63 -23.90 -22.44
C PHE A 16 1.32 -24.22 -21.11
N PHE A 17 1.90 -23.22 -20.44
CA PHE A 17 2.55 -23.38 -19.13
C PHE A 17 1.60 -23.14 -17.96
N GLY A 18 0.46 -22.47 -18.18
CA GLY A 18 -0.63 -22.36 -17.23
C GLY A 18 -1.64 -23.51 -17.38
N SER A 19 -2.51 -23.69 -16.39
CA SER A 19 -3.70 -24.51 -16.58
C SER A 19 -4.80 -23.72 -17.30
N GLU A 20 -5.74 -24.39 -17.97
CA GLU A 20 -6.92 -23.75 -18.58
C GLU A 20 -7.68 -22.87 -17.58
N ALA A 21 -7.81 -23.33 -16.33
CA ALA A 21 -8.42 -22.56 -15.24
C ALA A 21 -7.64 -21.28 -14.93
N THR A 22 -6.30 -21.33 -14.91
CA THR A 22 -5.44 -20.16 -14.69
C THR A 22 -5.54 -19.15 -15.84
N PHE A 23 -5.63 -19.65 -17.08
CA PHE A 23 -5.77 -18.81 -18.26
C PHE A 23 -7.14 -18.10 -18.31
N ASN A 24 -8.21 -18.81 -17.99
CA ASN A 24 -9.55 -18.24 -17.92
C ASN A 24 -9.63 -17.20 -16.78
N ILE A 25 -9.08 -17.48 -15.60
CA ILE A 25 -8.99 -16.49 -14.51
C ILE A 25 -8.20 -15.25 -14.97
N PHE A 26 -7.11 -15.42 -15.71
CA PHE A 26 -6.35 -14.30 -16.25
C PHE A 26 -7.15 -13.47 -17.25
N LEU A 27 -7.86 -14.12 -18.18
CA LEU A 27 -8.72 -13.44 -19.15
C LEU A 27 -9.86 -12.70 -18.48
N ASP A 28 -10.59 -13.36 -17.58
CA ASP A 28 -11.70 -12.79 -16.82
C ASP A 28 -11.21 -11.60 -15.98
N THR A 29 -10.09 -11.77 -15.25
CA THR A 29 -9.50 -10.69 -14.45
C THR A 29 -9.02 -9.54 -15.33
N THR A 30 -8.43 -9.83 -16.50
CA THR A 30 -7.97 -8.79 -17.44
C THR A 30 -9.16 -8.04 -18.04
N GLN A 31 -10.22 -8.75 -18.41
CA GLN A 31 -11.45 -8.18 -18.93
C GLN A 31 -12.15 -7.33 -17.87
N ASP A 32 -12.28 -7.85 -16.65
CA ASP A 32 -12.83 -7.13 -15.51
C ASP A 32 -12.01 -5.88 -15.19
N LEU A 33 -10.67 -5.96 -15.21
CA LEU A 33 -9.79 -4.80 -15.01
C LEU A 33 -9.96 -3.74 -16.10
N LEU A 34 -10.06 -4.17 -17.37
CA LEU A 34 -10.27 -3.26 -18.50
C LEU A 34 -11.66 -2.61 -18.43
N LEU A 35 -12.71 -3.39 -18.17
CA LEU A 35 -14.08 -2.89 -18.03
C LEU A 35 -14.24 -1.99 -16.80
N TYR A 36 -13.63 -2.34 -15.68
CA TYR A 36 -13.58 -1.51 -14.47
C TYR A 36 -12.84 -0.18 -14.74
N SER A 37 -11.73 -0.22 -15.50
CA SER A 37 -11.01 0.99 -15.93
C SER A 37 -11.83 1.90 -16.83
N VAL A 38 -12.77 1.35 -17.60
CA VAL A 38 -13.62 2.10 -18.54
C VAL A 38 -14.90 2.62 -17.85
N ASN A 39 -15.46 1.86 -16.91
CA ASN A 39 -16.74 2.18 -16.28
C ASN A 39 -16.62 3.14 -15.08
N HIS A 40 -15.51 3.15 -14.33
CA HIS A 40 -15.29 4.07 -13.21
C HIS A 40 -14.43 5.29 -13.58
N THR A 41 -14.72 5.89 -14.74
CA THR A 41 -13.91 6.94 -15.36
C THR A 41 -13.88 8.27 -14.61
N SER A 42 -14.83 8.61 -13.72
CA SER A 42 -14.80 9.91 -13.05
C SER A 42 -13.76 9.99 -11.91
N GLU A 43 -13.77 9.04 -10.98
CA GLU A 43 -12.87 9.04 -9.82
C GLU A 43 -11.47 8.49 -10.15
N ASN A 44 -11.38 7.44 -10.97
CA ASN A 44 -10.08 6.84 -11.32
C ASN A 44 -9.26 7.71 -12.28
N VAL A 45 -9.89 8.42 -13.21
CA VAL A 45 -9.18 9.40 -14.06
C VAL A 45 -8.68 10.57 -13.20
N SER A 46 -9.46 10.99 -12.19
CA SER A 46 -9.03 11.99 -11.20
C SER A 46 -7.77 11.53 -10.45
N LEU A 47 -7.72 10.26 -10.00
CA LEU A 47 -6.53 9.70 -9.34
C LEU A 47 -5.32 9.65 -10.27
N ARG A 48 -5.48 9.14 -11.51
CA ARG A 48 -4.40 9.02 -12.50
C ARG A 48 -3.77 10.38 -12.82
N ILE A 49 -4.59 11.40 -13.06
CA ILE A 49 -4.13 12.77 -13.32
C ILE A 49 -3.45 13.36 -12.08
N LYS A 50 -4.02 13.15 -10.88
CA LYS A 50 -3.41 13.62 -9.62
C LYS A 50 -2.04 12.99 -9.39
N VAL A 51 -1.90 11.67 -9.59
CA VAL A 51 -0.64 10.96 -9.43
C VAL A 51 0.37 11.45 -10.47
N LEU A 52 0.06 11.38 -11.76
CA LEU A 52 0.97 11.85 -12.81
C LEU A 52 1.34 13.33 -12.64
N GLY A 53 0.39 14.20 -12.29
CA GLY A 53 0.63 15.62 -12.03
C GLY A 53 1.54 15.85 -10.82
N ARG A 54 1.31 15.13 -9.72
CA ARG A 54 2.16 15.20 -8.53
C ARG A 54 3.59 14.76 -8.85
N TYR A 55 3.76 13.70 -9.63
CA TYR A 55 5.08 13.21 -10.02
C TYR A 55 5.75 14.06 -11.10
N PHE A 56 4.98 14.73 -11.95
CA PHE A 56 5.48 15.77 -12.85
C PHE A 56 6.09 16.94 -12.07
N ILE A 57 5.43 17.38 -11.00
CA ILE A 57 5.97 18.43 -10.11
C ILE A 57 7.19 17.90 -9.34
N GLN A 58 7.12 16.67 -8.82
CA GLN A 58 8.23 16.08 -8.06
C GLN A 58 9.48 15.86 -8.93
N ASP A 59 9.34 15.59 -10.24
CA ASP A 59 10.46 15.33 -11.14
C ASP A 59 10.40 16.07 -12.49
N THR A 60 10.14 17.38 -12.44
CA THR A 60 9.91 18.20 -13.65
C THR A 60 11.03 18.10 -14.70
N VAL A 61 12.29 17.99 -14.27
CA VAL A 61 13.43 17.88 -15.21
C VAL A 61 13.36 16.59 -16.00
N PHE A 62 13.14 15.45 -15.35
CA PHE A 62 12.97 14.16 -16.03
C PHE A 62 11.80 14.19 -17.01
N TRP A 63 10.66 14.72 -16.58
CA TRP A 63 9.45 14.76 -17.41
C TRP A 63 9.63 15.68 -18.63
N LEU A 64 10.23 16.86 -18.45
CA LEU A 64 10.52 17.76 -19.58
C LEU A 64 11.51 17.12 -20.58
N LEU A 65 12.57 16.46 -20.09
CA LEU A 65 13.51 15.75 -20.96
C LEU A 65 12.84 14.58 -21.68
N SER A 66 11.99 13.81 -21.00
CA SER A 66 11.27 12.69 -21.59
C SER A 66 10.30 13.15 -22.68
N VAL A 67 9.47 14.16 -22.40
CA VAL A 67 8.47 14.68 -23.35
C VAL A 67 9.16 15.30 -24.56
N SER A 68 10.16 16.15 -24.35
CA SER A 68 10.94 16.71 -25.47
C SER A 68 11.63 15.63 -26.29
N GLY A 69 12.11 14.57 -25.64
CA GLY A 69 12.82 13.47 -26.27
C GLY A 69 11.91 12.61 -27.12
N PHE A 70 10.67 12.40 -26.67
CA PHE A 70 9.61 11.78 -27.44
C PHE A 70 9.33 12.57 -28.73
N PHE A 71 9.19 13.89 -28.64
CA PHE A 71 8.99 14.73 -29.83
C PHE A 71 10.20 14.68 -30.78
N ILE A 72 11.43 14.75 -30.24
CA ILE A 72 12.66 14.63 -31.04
C ILE A 72 12.71 13.29 -31.77
N ALA A 73 12.40 12.19 -31.07
CA ALA A 73 12.33 10.85 -31.64
C ALA A 73 11.31 10.77 -32.78
N CYS A 74 10.10 11.28 -32.57
CA CYS A 74 9.05 11.32 -33.59
C CYS A 74 9.45 12.15 -34.83
N LEU A 75 10.09 13.30 -34.62
CA LEU A 75 10.59 14.15 -35.73
C LEU A 75 11.71 13.48 -36.53
N GLN A 76 12.49 12.60 -35.89
CA GLN A 76 13.58 11.86 -36.53
C GLN A 76 13.16 10.48 -37.06
N PHE A 77 11.92 10.05 -36.81
CA PHE A 77 11.42 8.70 -37.09
C PHE A 77 11.74 8.19 -38.50
N LYS A 78 11.53 9.04 -39.53
CA LYS A 78 11.77 8.69 -40.93
C LYS A 78 13.25 8.48 -41.28
N LYS A 79 14.18 8.91 -40.42
CA LYS A 79 15.63 8.79 -40.64
C LYS A 79 16.20 7.48 -40.11
N TRP A 80 15.41 6.71 -39.38
CA TRP A 80 15.85 5.50 -38.68
C TRP A 80 15.58 4.25 -39.51
N ASP A 81 16.31 3.19 -39.22
CA ASP A 81 16.06 1.90 -39.83
C ASP A 81 14.75 1.26 -39.31
N TYR A 82 14.29 0.21 -39.99
CA TYR A 82 13.03 -0.46 -39.66
C TYR A 82 13.03 -1.06 -38.24
N GLN A 83 14.17 -1.53 -37.74
CA GLN A 83 14.27 -2.14 -36.41
C GLN A 83 14.12 -1.07 -35.32
N GLN A 84 14.79 0.07 -35.48
CA GLN A 84 14.70 1.24 -34.61
C GLN A 84 13.28 1.83 -34.60
N GLN A 85 12.66 1.96 -35.77
CA GLN A 85 11.26 2.40 -35.89
C GLN A 85 10.29 1.46 -35.17
N SER A 86 10.44 0.15 -35.38
CA SER A 86 9.61 -0.86 -34.73
C SER A 86 9.78 -0.86 -33.20
N CYS A 87 11.02 -0.69 -32.72
CA CYS A 87 11.32 -0.57 -31.30
C CYS A 87 10.67 0.68 -30.68
N LEU A 88 10.78 1.84 -31.34
CA LEU A 88 10.15 3.08 -30.87
C LEU A 88 8.62 2.94 -30.77
N LEU A 89 7.99 2.35 -31.79
CA LEU A 89 6.55 2.11 -31.80
C LEU A 89 6.14 1.15 -30.67
N ALA A 90 6.89 0.06 -30.46
CA ALA A 90 6.64 -0.89 -29.39
C ALA A 90 6.76 -0.23 -28.00
N MET A 91 7.81 0.57 -27.76
CA MET A 91 7.96 1.30 -26.50
C MET A 91 6.84 2.33 -26.29
N SER A 92 6.45 3.05 -27.34
CA SER A 92 5.36 4.04 -27.27
C SER A 92 4.03 3.36 -26.94
N PHE A 93 3.78 2.18 -27.53
CA PHE A 93 2.62 1.38 -27.24
C PHE A 93 2.63 0.84 -25.80
N LEU A 94 3.77 0.35 -25.31
CA LEU A 94 3.91 -0.09 -23.91
C LEU A 94 3.70 1.07 -22.93
N LEU A 95 4.21 2.27 -23.24
CA LEU A 95 3.98 3.47 -22.43
C LEU A 95 2.49 3.81 -22.37
N LEU A 96 1.80 3.80 -23.50
CA LEU A 96 0.34 4.00 -23.54
C LEU A 96 -0.41 2.93 -22.74
N LEU A 97 -0.04 1.65 -22.89
CA LEU A 97 -0.65 0.56 -22.13
C LEU A 97 -0.43 0.72 -20.62
N THR A 98 0.78 1.05 -20.17
CA THR A 98 1.04 1.23 -18.73
C THR A 98 0.16 2.33 -18.12
N ILE A 99 -0.17 3.37 -18.89
CA ILE A 99 -1.05 4.47 -18.46
C ILE A 99 -2.52 4.09 -18.57
N LEU A 100 -2.94 3.50 -19.70
CA LEU A 100 -4.35 3.30 -20.02
C LEU A 100 -4.93 2.02 -19.43
N ALA A 101 -4.17 0.93 -19.43
CA ALA A 101 -4.64 -0.39 -19.00
C ALA A 101 -4.71 -0.55 -17.47
N ASN A 102 -4.14 0.40 -16.70
CA ASN A 102 -4.20 0.34 -15.25
C ASN A 102 -5.36 1.23 -14.71
N PRO A 103 -6.45 0.63 -14.18
CA PRO A 103 -7.55 1.38 -13.57
C PRO A 103 -7.13 2.19 -12.34
N HIS A 104 -6.10 1.74 -11.63
CA HIS A 104 -5.63 2.32 -10.37
C HIS A 104 -4.17 2.73 -10.49
N TYR A 105 -3.96 3.92 -11.07
CA TYR A 105 -2.62 4.43 -11.33
C TYR A 105 -1.98 4.98 -10.04
N HIS A 106 -1.21 4.12 -9.36
CA HIS A 106 -0.53 4.40 -8.11
C HIS A 106 0.98 4.64 -8.32
N ALA A 107 1.69 5.01 -7.26
CA ALA A 107 3.13 5.27 -7.28
C ALA A 107 3.97 4.10 -7.83
N TYR A 108 3.56 2.85 -7.58
CA TYR A 108 4.29 1.69 -8.08
C TYR A 108 4.22 1.53 -9.61
N ASN A 109 3.20 2.10 -10.27
CA ASN A 109 3.14 2.13 -11.74
C ASN A 109 4.29 2.92 -12.35
N LEU A 110 4.89 3.83 -11.59
CA LEU A 110 6.06 4.59 -12.02
C LEU A 110 7.31 3.74 -12.14
N VAL A 111 7.38 2.61 -11.42
CA VAL A 111 8.48 1.64 -11.55
C VAL A 111 8.56 1.09 -12.97
N THR A 112 7.42 0.95 -13.64
CA THR A 112 7.37 0.57 -15.06
C THR A 112 7.46 1.78 -16.01
N LEU A 113 6.82 2.90 -15.64
CA LEU A 113 6.75 4.07 -16.52
C LEU A 113 8.11 4.78 -16.66
N TYR A 114 8.82 5.03 -15.56
CA TYR A 114 10.07 5.79 -15.58
C TYR A 114 11.15 5.13 -16.44
N PRO A 115 11.40 3.81 -16.39
CA PRO A 115 12.34 3.16 -17.30
C PRO A 115 11.94 3.29 -18.78
N LEU A 116 10.66 3.11 -19.11
CA LEU A 116 10.15 3.29 -20.47
C LEU A 116 10.34 4.74 -20.95
N MET A 117 10.09 5.71 -20.08
CA MET A 117 10.28 7.13 -20.37
C MET A 117 11.75 7.56 -20.43
N GLY A 118 12.62 6.88 -19.68
CA GLY A 118 14.05 7.16 -19.61
C GLY A 118 14.76 7.04 -20.96
N VAL A 119 14.28 6.18 -21.85
CA VAL A 119 14.79 6.11 -23.22
C VAL A 119 14.56 7.41 -23.98
N PHE A 120 13.43 8.08 -23.75
CA PHE A 120 13.17 9.39 -24.33
C PHE A 120 14.04 10.49 -23.73
N CYS A 121 14.35 10.46 -22.43
CA CYS A 121 15.37 11.36 -21.86
C CYS A 121 16.70 11.28 -22.62
N ALA A 122 17.13 10.08 -23.00
CA ALA A 122 18.38 9.89 -23.74
C ALA A 122 18.36 10.59 -25.12
N PHE A 123 17.22 10.62 -25.82
CA PHE A 123 17.08 11.37 -27.07
C PHE A 123 17.28 12.87 -26.88
N SER A 124 16.70 13.45 -25.82
CA SER A 124 16.90 14.87 -25.49
C SER A 124 18.34 15.18 -25.13
N ILE A 125 18.96 14.36 -24.30
CA ILE A 125 20.36 14.54 -23.90
C ILE A 125 21.27 14.43 -25.12
N ASN A 126 21.06 13.43 -25.98
CA ASN A 126 21.83 13.26 -27.20
C ASN A 126 21.65 14.43 -28.17
N PHE A 127 20.42 14.94 -28.32
CA PHE A 127 20.16 16.11 -29.16
C PHE A 127 20.89 17.35 -28.63
N LEU A 128 20.84 17.59 -27.32
CA LEU A 128 21.51 18.73 -26.68
C LEU A 128 23.04 18.60 -26.75
N SER A 129 23.59 17.41 -26.56
CA SER A 129 25.03 17.15 -26.59
C SER A 129 25.59 17.25 -28.02
N SER A 130 24.88 16.72 -29.01
CA SER A 130 25.31 16.69 -30.41
C SER A 130 25.01 17.96 -31.19
N SER A 131 24.10 18.82 -30.71
CA SER A 131 23.74 20.06 -31.40
C SER A 131 24.94 21.02 -31.50
N ARG A 132 25.35 21.33 -32.73
CA ARG A 132 26.40 22.33 -33.01
C ARG A 132 25.92 23.77 -32.80
N LYS A 133 24.61 23.99 -32.69
CA LYS A 133 24.01 25.31 -32.47
C LYS A 133 24.10 25.78 -31.02
N ILE A 134 24.30 24.84 -30.09
CA ILE A 134 24.39 25.15 -28.65
C ILE A 134 25.87 25.29 -28.29
N SER A 135 26.23 26.41 -27.65
CA SER A 135 27.61 26.66 -27.23
C SER A 135 28.07 25.64 -26.18
N ARG A 136 29.38 25.38 -26.11
CA ARG A 136 29.98 24.48 -25.12
C ARG A 136 29.65 24.91 -23.69
N GLU A 137 29.71 26.21 -23.41
CA GLU A 137 29.38 26.76 -22.09
C GLU A 137 27.94 26.47 -21.68
N THR A 138 26.97 26.65 -22.60
CA THR A 138 25.57 26.35 -22.32
C THR A 138 25.36 24.87 -22.02
N LYS A 139 26.04 23.97 -22.75
CA LYS A 139 25.97 22.51 -22.48
C LYS A 139 26.51 22.17 -21.10
N ILE A 140 27.64 22.77 -20.70
CA ILE A 140 28.24 22.57 -19.38
C ILE A 140 27.30 23.07 -18.29
N ARG A 141 26.78 24.30 -18.42
CA ARG A 141 25.83 24.88 -17.44
C ARG A 141 24.58 24.02 -17.30
N LEU A 142 23.99 23.57 -18.41
CA LEU A 142 22.80 22.71 -18.38
C LEU A 142 23.08 21.38 -17.69
N SER A 143 24.24 20.77 -17.96
CA SER A 143 24.66 19.52 -17.31
C SER A 143 24.82 19.69 -15.80
N ILE A 144 25.47 20.78 -15.36
CA ILE A 144 25.61 21.11 -13.94
C ILE A 144 24.23 21.31 -13.30
N ILE A 145 23.31 22.03 -13.95
CA ILE A 145 21.95 22.24 -13.43
C ILE A 145 21.21 20.90 -13.27
N VAL A 146 21.24 20.03 -14.28
CA VAL A 146 20.58 18.72 -14.23
C VAL A 146 21.18 17.84 -13.14
N ILE A 147 22.50 17.77 -13.03
CA ILE A 147 23.20 16.99 -11.99
C ILE A 147 22.86 17.55 -10.61
N SER A 148 22.96 18.86 -10.41
CA SER A 148 22.65 19.50 -9.13
C SER A 148 21.21 19.26 -8.70
N ILE A 149 20.23 19.39 -9.61
CA ILE A 149 18.83 19.08 -9.31
C ILE A 149 18.67 17.61 -8.94
N SER A 150 19.34 16.70 -9.65
CA SER A 150 19.27 15.26 -9.38
C SER A 150 19.87 14.89 -8.02
N VAL A 151 21.04 15.46 -7.68
CA VAL A 151 21.72 15.24 -6.40
C VAL A 151 20.90 15.82 -5.25
N ILE A 152 20.45 17.07 -5.37
CA ILE A 152 19.63 17.74 -4.35
C ILE A 152 18.33 16.98 -4.12
N LYS A 153 17.61 16.60 -5.19
CA LYS A 153 16.37 15.82 -5.06
C LYS A 153 16.61 14.42 -4.49
N GLY A 154 17.63 13.71 -4.96
CA GLY A 154 17.99 12.39 -4.41
C GLY A 154 18.25 12.48 -2.90
N THR A 155 19.00 13.49 -2.48
CA THR A 155 19.35 13.69 -1.06
C THR A 155 18.15 14.09 -0.21
N ILE A 156 17.31 15.03 -0.68
CA ILE A 156 16.13 15.49 0.04
C ILE A 156 15.06 14.39 0.12
N ILE A 157 14.79 13.67 -0.97
CA ILE A 157 13.73 12.65 -1.01
C ILE A 157 14.06 11.48 -0.07
N HIS A 158 15.33 11.04 -0.03
CA HIS A 158 15.76 10.00 0.91
C HIS A 158 15.67 10.44 2.37
N TYR A 159 15.83 11.73 2.67
CA TYR A 159 15.77 12.23 4.05
C TYR A 159 14.33 12.29 4.61
N TYR A 160 13.31 12.49 3.76
CA TYR A 160 11.92 12.66 4.22
C TYR A 160 11.03 11.42 4.07
N ARG A 161 11.42 10.45 3.23
CA ARG A 161 10.68 9.19 2.98
C ARG A 161 11.43 7.99 3.52
N ASP A 162 11.64 7.99 4.83
CA ASP A 162 12.18 6.80 5.49
C ASP A 162 11.05 5.82 5.83
N ASN A 163 11.18 4.57 5.40
CA ASN A 163 10.23 3.49 5.64
C ASN A 163 10.44 2.84 7.02
N GLN A 164 11.14 3.49 7.95
CA GLN A 164 11.41 2.92 9.28
C GLN A 164 10.15 2.47 9.99
N HIS A 165 9.04 3.20 9.88
CA HIS A 165 7.79 2.79 10.52
C HIS A 165 7.28 1.48 9.93
N GLN A 166 7.39 1.27 8.61
CA GLN A 166 7.03 0.00 7.96
C GLN A 166 7.99 -1.13 8.35
N ILE A 167 9.29 -0.85 8.44
CA ILE A 167 10.31 -1.83 8.87
C ILE A 167 10.06 -2.24 10.33
N ALA A 168 9.81 -1.27 11.21
CA ALA A 168 9.50 -1.50 12.62
C ALA A 168 8.20 -2.31 12.78
N LEU A 169 7.16 -2.01 12.00
CA LEU A 169 5.94 -2.81 11.99
C LEU A 169 6.20 -4.26 11.55
N HIS A 170 7.00 -4.46 10.49
CA HIS A 170 7.36 -5.80 10.03
C HIS A 170 8.12 -6.58 11.12
N GLN A 171 9.12 -5.95 11.74
CA GLN A 171 9.88 -6.57 12.83
C GLN A 171 9.00 -6.85 14.05
N PHE A 172 8.09 -5.94 14.40
CA PHE A 172 7.11 -6.12 15.46
C PHE A 172 6.25 -7.37 15.23
N ILE A 173 5.65 -7.50 14.05
CA ILE A 173 4.84 -8.67 13.67
C ILE A 173 5.67 -9.93 13.74
N LYS A 174 6.87 -9.93 13.12
CA LYS A 174 7.75 -11.11 13.07
C LYS A 174 8.12 -11.61 14.47
N ASN A 175 8.38 -10.70 15.41
CA ASN A 175 8.88 -11.04 16.74
C ASN A 175 7.77 -11.32 17.77
N ASN A 176 6.53 -10.85 17.51
CA ASN A 176 5.45 -10.91 18.49
C ASN A 176 4.22 -11.71 18.01
N THR A 177 4.28 -12.37 16.84
CA THR A 177 3.20 -13.20 16.31
C THR A 177 3.70 -14.57 15.89
N LEU A 178 2.89 -15.61 16.09
CA LEU A 178 3.16 -16.98 15.66
C LEU A 178 2.64 -17.23 14.23
N TYR A 179 3.00 -18.38 13.65
CA TYR A 179 2.54 -18.75 12.30
C TYR A 179 1.03 -19.04 12.23
N VAL A 180 0.42 -19.36 13.37
CA VAL A 180 -1.02 -19.58 13.51
C VAL A 180 -1.80 -18.29 13.76
N ASP A 181 -1.12 -17.18 14.02
CA ASP A 181 -1.77 -15.92 14.34
C ASP A 181 -2.16 -15.16 13.08
N SER A 182 -3.44 -14.83 12.97
CA SER A 182 -3.95 -13.97 11.90
C SER A 182 -3.61 -12.51 12.18
N VAL A 183 -3.04 -11.83 11.17
CA VAL A 183 -2.81 -10.38 11.14
C VAL A 183 -3.59 -9.81 9.98
N PHE A 184 -4.37 -8.76 10.23
CA PHE A 184 -5.17 -8.09 9.21
C PHE A 184 -4.46 -6.86 8.66
N ALA A 185 -4.31 -6.84 7.33
CA ALA A 185 -3.87 -5.70 6.55
C ALA A 185 -4.51 -5.78 5.16
N TYR A 186 -5.31 -4.78 4.83
CA TYR A 186 -6.15 -4.76 3.62
C TYR A 186 -5.36 -4.72 2.29
N GLU A 187 -4.07 -4.34 2.30
CA GLU A 187 -3.28 -4.15 1.06
C GLU A 187 -1.89 -4.82 1.07
N GLY A 188 -1.78 -6.05 1.59
CA GLY A 188 -0.65 -6.92 1.20
C GLY A 188 0.45 -7.17 2.24
N LEU A 189 0.30 -6.77 3.50
CA LEU A 189 1.07 -7.45 4.57
C LEU A 189 0.61 -8.91 4.76
N GLY A 190 -0.54 -9.28 4.17
CA GLY A 190 -1.01 -10.67 4.03
C GLY A 190 -0.16 -11.56 3.11
N LEU A 191 0.89 -11.04 2.46
CA LEU A 191 1.85 -11.85 1.67
C LEU A 191 2.69 -12.80 2.53
N PHE A 192 2.78 -12.60 3.85
CA PHE A 192 3.73 -13.33 4.72
C PHE A 192 3.10 -14.41 5.62
N ARG A 193 1.77 -14.58 5.60
CA ARG A 193 1.04 -15.64 6.32
C ARG A 193 -0.14 -16.09 5.44
N PRO A 194 -0.48 -17.38 5.31
CA PRO A 194 -1.66 -17.80 4.55
C PRO A 194 -2.97 -17.25 5.16
N SER A 195 -3.99 -17.03 4.33
CA SER A 195 -5.40 -16.92 4.76
C SER A 195 -6.31 -17.35 3.65
N THR A 196 -7.44 -17.82 4.13
CA THR A 196 -8.46 -18.58 3.44
C THR A 196 -9.70 -17.76 3.11
N TYR A 197 -9.71 -16.43 3.29
CA TYR A 197 -10.96 -15.64 3.25
C TYR A 197 -10.93 -14.33 2.43
N HIS A 198 -12.13 -13.84 2.06
CA HIS A 198 -12.38 -12.77 1.10
C HIS A 198 -11.81 -11.41 1.52
N TRP A 199 -11.70 -11.15 2.82
CA TRP A 199 -11.11 -9.95 3.41
C TRP A 199 -9.63 -9.73 3.09
N ARG A 200 -8.91 -10.72 2.55
CA ARG A 200 -7.52 -10.56 2.07
C ARG A 200 -7.41 -10.13 0.61
N THR A 201 -8.53 -9.99 -0.10
CA THR A 201 -8.56 -9.58 -1.51
C THR A 201 -9.24 -8.24 -1.72
N SER A 202 -8.42 -7.17 -1.72
CA SER A 202 -8.44 -5.96 -2.57
C SER A 202 -9.75 -5.18 -2.77
N ALA A 203 -9.63 -3.87 -3.04
CA ALA A 203 -10.72 -2.97 -3.46
C ALA A 203 -11.68 -3.55 -4.52
N ILE A 204 -11.22 -4.54 -5.30
CA ILE A 204 -12.00 -5.28 -6.30
C ILE A 204 -13.22 -6.00 -5.69
N LYS A 205 -13.19 -6.42 -4.42
CA LYS A 205 -14.33 -7.07 -3.73
C LYS A 205 -15.13 -6.14 -2.83
N ILE A 206 -14.81 -4.85 -2.77
CA ILE A 206 -15.51 -3.89 -1.89
C ILE A 206 -17.00 -3.78 -2.21
N ASN A 207 -17.35 -3.88 -3.51
CA ASN A 207 -18.75 -3.86 -3.94
C ASN A 207 -19.50 -5.09 -3.43
N ASN A 208 -18.87 -6.27 -3.42
CA ASN A 208 -19.49 -7.49 -2.87
C ASN A 208 -19.77 -7.33 -1.36
N TYR A 209 -18.92 -6.60 -0.62
CA TYR A 209 -19.16 -6.29 0.79
C TYR A 209 -20.33 -5.30 0.96
N TRP A 210 -20.34 -4.19 0.23
CA TRP A 210 -21.42 -3.20 0.29
C TRP A 210 -22.77 -3.74 -0.21
N GLU A 211 -22.76 -4.70 -1.14
CA GLU A 211 -23.94 -5.45 -1.59
C GLU A 211 -24.35 -6.57 -0.61
N GLY A 212 -23.62 -6.76 0.51
CA GLY A 212 -23.94 -7.75 1.53
C GLY A 212 -23.66 -9.21 1.15
N ARG A 213 -22.87 -9.46 0.09
CA ARG A 213 -22.51 -10.83 -0.33
C ARG A 213 -21.58 -11.52 0.65
N TYR A 214 -20.89 -10.76 1.50
CA TYR A 214 -20.13 -11.25 2.64
C TYR A 214 -20.08 -10.18 3.74
N ASN A 215 -19.82 -10.60 4.98
CA ASN A 215 -19.76 -9.73 6.15
C ASN A 215 -18.35 -9.77 6.77
N VAL A 216 -17.68 -8.62 6.78
CA VAL A 216 -16.30 -8.50 7.28
C VAL A 216 -16.22 -8.82 8.78
N TRP A 217 -17.21 -8.39 9.56
CA TRP A 217 -17.23 -8.66 11.00
C TRP A 217 -17.34 -10.15 11.31
N GLN A 218 -18.17 -10.91 10.58
CA GLN A 218 -18.24 -12.37 10.72
C GLN A 218 -16.91 -13.04 10.41
N GLU A 219 -16.19 -12.54 9.40
CA GLU A 219 -14.85 -13.04 9.08
C GLU A 219 -13.85 -12.71 10.22
N ILE A 220 -13.92 -11.51 10.82
CA ILE A 220 -13.13 -11.13 12.01
C ILE A 220 -13.48 -12.02 13.21
N LEU A 221 -14.75 -12.34 13.44
CA LEU A 221 -15.18 -13.23 14.52
C LEU A 221 -14.71 -14.68 14.33
N SER A 222 -14.59 -15.12 13.08
CA SER A 222 -14.05 -16.44 12.73
C SER A 222 -12.54 -16.51 12.94
N GLU A 223 -11.81 -15.51 12.43
CA GLU A 223 -10.35 -15.50 12.37
C GLU A 223 -9.68 -14.96 13.63
N LYS A 224 -10.33 -13.99 14.29
CA LYS A 224 -9.88 -13.33 15.52
C LYS A 224 -8.43 -12.84 15.41
N PRO A 225 -8.13 -11.99 14.41
CA PRO A 225 -6.78 -11.53 14.18
C PRO A 225 -6.24 -10.85 15.43
N ILE A 226 -4.99 -11.14 15.80
CA ILE A 226 -4.37 -10.51 16.98
C ILE A 226 -3.95 -9.08 16.70
N LEU A 227 -3.80 -8.72 15.42
CA LEU A 227 -3.44 -7.38 14.97
C LEU A 227 -4.32 -6.98 13.80
N VAL A 228 -4.80 -5.74 13.83
CA VAL A 228 -5.47 -5.08 12.73
C VAL A 228 -4.68 -3.82 12.38
N LEU A 229 -4.20 -3.76 11.14
CA LEU A 229 -3.39 -2.67 10.63
C LEU A 229 -4.27 -1.76 9.79
N GLU A 230 -4.55 -0.59 10.32
CA GLU A 230 -5.31 0.41 9.60
C GLU A 230 -4.46 0.94 8.43
N SER A 231 -5.05 0.92 7.24
CA SER A 231 -4.50 1.57 6.06
C SER A 231 -5.16 2.93 5.91
N TYR A 232 -4.71 3.76 4.97
CA TYR A 232 -5.45 4.98 4.62
C TYR A 232 -6.88 4.73 4.10
N ARG A 233 -7.27 3.46 3.88
CA ARG A 233 -8.62 3.06 3.46
C ARG A 233 -9.48 2.57 4.63
N ILE A 234 -8.90 1.84 5.59
CA ILE A 234 -9.61 1.45 6.82
C ILE A 234 -9.53 2.62 7.80
N PRO A 235 -10.63 3.09 8.42
CA PRO A 235 -11.95 2.48 8.45
C PRO A 235 -12.95 3.05 7.44
N GLU A 236 -12.58 4.01 6.58
CA GLU A 236 -13.53 4.78 5.76
C GLU A 236 -14.51 3.94 4.93
N TRP A 237 -14.07 2.81 4.36
CA TRP A 237 -14.94 1.93 3.56
C TRP A 237 -15.74 0.91 4.38
N LEU A 238 -15.39 0.67 5.64
CA LEU A 238 -16.17 -0.22 6.51
C LEU A 238 -17.54 0.42 6.77
N LEU A 239 -18.58 -0.41 6.69
CA LEU A 239 -19.90 -0.03 7.17
C LEU A 239 -19.79 0.44 8.62
N GLN A 240 -20.63 1.40 9.00
CA GLN A 240 -20.57 2.01 10.32
C GLN A 240 -20.70 0.99 11.44
N GLU A 241 -21.54 -0.03 11.27
CA GLU A 241 -21.73 -1.14 12.22
C GLU A 241 -20.47 -1.98 12.44
N ASP A 242 -19.78 -2.35 11.36
CA ASP A 242 -18.54 -3.14 11.42
C ASP A 242 -17.40 -2.30 12.00
N ARG A 243 -17.39 -1.00 11.73
CA ARG A 243 -16.43 -0.05 12.31
C ARG A 243 -16.62 0.08 13.81
N VAL A 244 -17.86 0.27 14.27
CA VAL A 244 -18.18 0.30 15.71
C VAL A 244 -17.79 -1.02 16.36
N SER A 245 -18.12 -2.15 15.71
CA SER A 245 -17.76 -3.48 16.21
C SER A 245 -16.24 -3.66 16.32
N LEU A 246 -15.48 -3.20 15.33
CA LEU A 246 -14.02 -3.22 15.35
C LEU A 246 -13.46 -2.48 16.56
N TYR A 247 -13.81 -1.20 16.75
CA TYR A 247 -13.30 -0.40 17.88
C TYR A 247 -13.88 -0.80 19.24
N THR A 248 -14.91 -1.64 19.27
CA THR A 248 -15.45 -2.21 20.52
C THR A 248 -14.61 -3.40 21.01
N HIS A 249 -13.96 -4.12 20.09
CA HIS A 249 -13.21 -5.35 20.41
C HIS A 249 -11.72 -5.28 20.09
N TYR A 250 -11.27 -4.13 19.58
CA TYR A 250 -9.88 -3.85 19.30
C TYR A 250 -9.49 -2.48 19.82
N VAL A 251 -8.29 -2.41 20.40
CA VAL A 251 -7.71 -1.19 20.99
C VAL A 251 -6.42 -0.80 20.27
N GLU A 252 -6.22 0.50 20.12
CA GLU A 252 -5.04 1.04 19.47
C GLU A 252 -3.82 0.97 20.39
N ILE A 253 -2.77 0.28 19.93
CA ILE A 253 -1.51 0.11 20.68
C ILE A 253 -0.38 0.98 20.13
N ALA A 254 -0.47 1.35 18.86
CA ALA A 254 0.39 2.31 18.18
C ALA A 254 -0.43 2.97 17.06
N PRO A 255 -0.03 4.15 16.54
CA PRO A 255 -0.81 4.86 15.53
C PRO A 255 -1.21 3.96 14.36
N HIS A 256 -2.50 3.72 14.12
CA HIS A 256 -3.02 2.82 13.05
C HIS A 256 -2.77 1.31 13.24
N VAL A 257 -2.44 0.88 14.46
CA VAL A 257 -2.24 -0.54 14.81
C VAL A 257 -3.13 -0.88 15.99
N LEU A 258 -4.16 -1.67 15.71
CA LEU A 258 -5.09 -2.18 16.71
C LEU A 258 -4.74 -3.62 17.09
N THR A 259 -5.09 -4.01 18.29
CA THR A 259 -5.00 -5.39 18.78
C THR A 259 -6.26 -5.79 19.52
N LEU A 260 -6.48 -7.09 19.70
CA LEU A 260 -7.58 -7.62 20.49
C LEU A 260 -7.59 -7.01 21.89
N GLY A 261 -8.74 -6.50 22.30
CA GLY A 261 -8.88 -5.83 23.59
C GLY A 261 -10.02 -4.84 23.60
N PHE A 262 -10.27 -4.25 24.75
CA PHE A 262 -11.26 -3.19 24.88
C PHE A 262 -10.83 -2.23 25.98
N SER A 263 -11.25 -0.98 25.87
CA SER A 263 -10.88 0.11 26.77
C SER A 263 -12.12 0.79 27.33
N ASN A 264 -12.01 1.31 28.55
CA ASN A 264 -13.15 1.90 29.23
C ASN A 264 -12.79 2.94 30.30
N GLY A 265 -13.61 3.99 30.41
CA GLY A 265 -13.60 5.00 31.48
C GLY A 265 -14.71 4.86 32.54
N SER A 266 -15.68 3.94 32.41
CA SER A 266 -16.73 3.67 33.42
C SER A 266 -17.42 2.31 33.21
N ASN A 267 -17.63 1.48 34.25
CA ASN A 267 -18.11 0.06 34.21
C ASN A 267 -18.84 -0.43 32.93
N ILE A 268 -18.14 -1.19 32.06
CA ILE A 268 -18.66 -1.76 30.80
C ILE A 268 -18.33 -3.25 30.73
N GLU A 269 -19.27 -4.02 30.18
CA GLU A 269 -19.07 -5.39 29.73
C GLU A 269 -18.47 -5.38 28.32
N GLY A 270 -17.26 -5.94 28.18
CA GLY A 270 -16.59 -6.17 26.91
C GLY A 270 -16.47 -7.66 26.61
N ASN A 271 -16.24 -8.01 25.35
CA ASN A 271 -16.11 -9.41 24.95
C ASN A 271 -14.69 -9.71 24.46
N ILE A 272 -13.99 -10.60 25.14
CA ILE A 272 -12.69 -11.12 24.69
C ILE A 272 -12.94 -12.14 23.58
N LEU A 273 -12.54 -11.80 22.35
CA LEU A 273 -12.79 -12.67 21.18
C LEU A 273 -11.96 -13.96 21.20
N ARG A 274 -10.75 -13.90 21.77
CA ARG A 274 -9.76 -14.98 21.74
C ARG A 274 -9.15 -15.18 23.13
N GLU A 275 -9.10 -16.43 23.58
CA GLU A 275 -8.39 -16.77 24.81
C GLU A 275 -6.88 -16.56 24.65
N GLY A 276 -6.23 -16.01 25.69
CA GLY A 276 -4.79 -15.78 25.66
C GLY A 276 -4.27 -14.90 26.79
N LEU A 277 -3.02 -14.46 26.64
CA LEU A 277 -2.35 -13.58 27.59
C LEU A 277 -2.63 -12.12 27.22
N TYR A 278 -3.30 -11.41 28.12
CA TYR A 278 -3.64 -10.00 28.00
C TYR A 278 -2.87 -9.18 29.02
N LYS A 279 -2.74 -7.89 28.73
CA LYS A 279 -2.11 -6.89 29.57
C LYS A 279 -3.12 -5.82 29.93
N VAL A 280 -3.14 -5.46 31.21
CA VAL A 280 -3.94 -4.36 31.74
C VAL A 280 -3.09 -3.10 31.73
N THR A 281 -3.65 -2.00 31.24
CA THR A 281 -3.05 -0.67 31.32
C THR A 281 -4.08 0.33 31.83
N ASN A 282 -3.63 1.31 32.58
CA ASN A 282 -4.44 2.45 33.01
C ASN A 282 -3.74 3.74 32.56
N SER A 283 -4.49 4.71 32.00
CA SER A 283 -3.95 5.98 31.52
C SER A 283 -3.24 6.80 32.59
N ASP A 284 -3.71 6.72 33.84
CA ASP A 284 -3.19 7.49 34.98
C ASP A 284 -2.29 6.64 35.89
N GLY A 285 -2.01 5.38 35.50
CA GLY A 285 -1.15 4.46 36.27
C GLY A 285 -1.84 3.77 37.45
N GLU A 286 -3.15 3.98 37.60
CA GLU A 286 -3.96 3.47 38.71
C GLU A 286 -4.43 2.01 38.52
N ILE A 287 -5.18 1.50 39.50
CA ILE A 287 -5.73 0.14 39.55
C ILE A 287 -6.92 0.00 38.60
N CYS A 288 -6.94 -1.07 37.81
CA CYS A 288 -8.11 -1.50 37.06
C CYS A 288 -8.84 -2.62 37.79
N LEU A 289 -10.16 -2.64 37.70
CA LEU A 289 -11.02 -3.72 38.16
C LEU A 289 -11.49 -4.52 36.96
N LEU A 290 -11.07 -5.78 36.89
CA LEU A 290 -11.50 -6.74 35.87
C LEU A 290 -12.17 -7.92 36.54
N ASP A 291 -13.45 -8.14 36.23
CA ASP A 291 -14.33 -9.12 36.89
C ASP A 291 -14.23 -9.00 38.42
N GLU A 292 -14.34 -7.78 38.92
CA GLU A 292 -14.25 -7.40 40.35
C GLU A 292 -12.86 -7.61 40.99
N LYS A 293 -11.86 -8.09 40.24
CA LYS A 293 -10.48 -8.27 40.72
C LYS A 293 -9.61 -7.08 40.37
N ARG A 294 -8.74 -6.70 41.30
CA ARG A 294 -7.81 -5.59 41.16
C ARG A 294 -6.55 -6.01 40.41
N TYR A 295 -6.17 -5.23 39.40
CA TYR A 295 -4.94 -5.39 38.64
C TYR A 295 -4.21 -4.06 38.53
N PHE A 296 -2.90 -4.08 38.71
CA PHE A 296 -2.06 -2.90 38.52
C PHE A 296 -1.75 -2.68 37.02
N SER A 297 -1.58 -1.41 36.64
CA SER A 297 -1.15 -1.06 35.28
C SER A 297 0.17 -1.74 34.94
N GLY A 298 0.19 -2.51 33.85
CA GLY A 298 1.33 -3.29 33.40
C GLY A 298 1.23 -4.79 33.67
N GLU A 299 0.32 -5.23 34.54
CA GLU A 299 0.12 -6.64 34.83
C GLU A 299 -0.39 -7.41 33.63
N SER A 300 0.06 -8.67 33.53
CA SER A 300 -0.36 -9.61 32.50
C SER A 300 -1.15 -10.75 33.11
N LEU A 301 -2.23 -11.15 32.47
CA LEU A 301 -3.11 -12.21 32.94
C LEU A 301 -3.66 -13.03 31.78
N TRP A 302 -3.97 -14.28 32.05
CA TRP A 302 -4.63 -15.15 31.09
C TRP A 302 -6.14 -14.93 31.14
N LEU A 303 -6.75 -14.60 30.01
CA LEU A 303 -8.20 -14.42 29.87
C LEU A 303 -8.79 -15.45 28.94
N LYS A 304 -9.96 -15.96 29.31
CA LYS A 304 -10.78 -16.83 28.46
C LYS A 304 -11.51 -15.97 27.43
N ALA A 305 -11.93 -16.58 26.33
CA ALA A 305 -12.86 -15.93 25.42
C ALA A 305 -14.24 -15.79 26.08
N GLY A 306 -14.91 -14.68 25.83
CA GLY A 306 -16.23 -14.40 26.39
C GLY A 306 -16.34 -13.04 27.09
N PRO A 307 -17.47 -12.80 27.76
CA PRO A 307 -17.75 -11.53 28.43
C PRO A 307 -16.85 -11.33 29.65
N HIS A 308 -16.39 -10.10 29.81
CA HIS A 308 -15.56 -9.63 30.91
C HIS A 308 -15.97 -8.20 31.27
N THR A 309 -15.97 -7.89 32.56
CA THR A 309 -16.35 -6.56 33.05
C THR A 309 -15.11 -5.78 33.40
N LEU A 310 -14.89 -4.62 32.76
CA LEU A 310 -13.78 -3.72 33.05
C LEU A 310 -14.28 -2.41 33.64
N SER A 311 -13.74 -2.02 34.78
CA SER A 311 -14.07 -0.78 35.47
C SER A 311 -12.84 -0.13 36.10
N THR A 312 -12.95 1.18 36.34
CA THR A 312 -11.96 1.99 37.04
C THR A 312 -12.66 3.15 37.73
N GLU A 313 -12.07 3.65 38.81
CA GLU A 313 -12.54 4.87 39.49
C GLU A 313 -11.97 6.12 38.81
N ILE A 314 -10.75 6.03 38.27
CA ILE A 314 -10.01 7.14 37.67
C ILE A 314 -9.35 6.67 36.36
N GLY A 315 -9.37 7.53 35.35
CA GLY A 315 -8.71 7.28 34.07
C GLY A 315 -9.45 6.32 33.15
N ILE A 316 -8.71 5.74 32.21
CA ILE A 316 -9.19 4.74 31.25
C ILE A 316 -8.40 3.46 31.47
N CYS A 317 -9.10 2.39 31.79
CA CYS A 317 -8.54 1.06 31.83
C CYS A 317 -8.67 0.39 30.47
N THR A 318 -7.58 -0.21 30.02
CA THR A 318 -7.50 -0.91 28.76
C THR A 318 -6.98 -2.32 28.99
N ILE A 319 -7.70 -3.29 28.45
CA ILE A 319 -7.22 -4.66 28.30
C ILE A 319 -6.80 -4.81 26.85
N GLN A 320 -5.57 -5.25 26.63
CA GLN A 320 -5.03 -5.46 25.29
C GLN A 320 -4.22 -6.75 25.24
N TRP A 321 -4.10 -7.35 24.05
CA TRP A 321 -3.21 -8.49 23.86
C TRP A 321 -1.79 -8.18 24.36
N ASN A 322 -1.16 -9.13 25.03
CA ASN A 322 0.13 -8.89 25.66
C ASN A 322 1.26 -8.95 24.62
N PHE A 323 1.97 -7.82 24.49
CA PHE A 323 3.18 -7.70 23.68
C PHE A 323 4.36 -7.25 24.55
N THR A 324 5.57 -7.57 24.11
CA THR A 324 6.78 -7.16 24.83
C THR A 324 6.89 -5.62 24.88
N LYS A 325 7.13 -5.05 26.07
CA LYS A 325 7.17 -3.58 26.28
C LYS A 325 8.16 -2.90 25.33
N GLY A 326 9.34 -3.48 25.14
CA GLY A 326 10.37 -2.92 24.26
C GLY A 326 9.93 -2.81 22.80
N ALA A 327 9.29 -3.86 22.27
CA ALA A 327 8.83 -3.86 20.88
C ALA A 327 7.70 -2.86 20.63
N LEU A 328 6.80 -2.69 21.60
CA LEU A 328 5.71 -1.73 21.49
C LEU A 328 6.20 -0.28 21.49
N GLU A 329 7.15 0.06 22.35
CA GLU A 329 7.71 1.41 22.42
C GLU A 329 8.55 1.73 21.17
N GLU A 330 9.26 0.75 20.62
CA GLU A 330 9.96 0.90 19.34
C GLU A 330 8.98 1.18 18.18
N LEU A 331 7.88 0.42 18.11
CA LEU A 331 6.83 0.62 17.11
C LEU A 331 6.24 2.04 17.20
N LYS A 332 5.84 2.48 18.40
CA LYS A 332 5.33 3.85 18.63
C LYS A 332 6.33 4.92 18.22
N ARG A 333 7.59 4.79 18.64
CA ARG A 333 8.65 5.75 18.34
C ARG A 333 8.93 5.85 16.85
N SER A 334 8.88 4.72 16.13
CA SER A 334 9.10 4.68 14.69
C SER A 334 8.06 5.48 13.90
N ASN A 335 6.85 5.64 14.45
CA ASN A 335 5.73 6.31 13.81
C ASN A 335 5.17 7.50 14.61
N SER A 336 6.03 8.35 15.17
CA SER A 336 5.64 9.51 15.99
C SER A 336 4.78 10.56 15.27
N ARG A 337 4.70 10.50 13.94
CA ARG A 337 3.87 11.40 13.11
C ARG A 337 2.56 10.77 12.65
N SER A 338 2.21 9.61 13.19
CA SER A 338 0.98 8.87 12.84
C SER A 338 0.79 8.67 11.33
N LYS A 339 1.87 8.36 10.62
CA LYS A 339 1.83 8.06 9.19
C LYS A 339 1.09 6.73 8.99
N PRO A 340 0.23 6.57 7.97
CA PRO A 340 -0.35 5.27 7.68
C PRO A 340 0.74 4.26 7.34
N TYR A 341 0.69 3.05 7.91
CA TYR A 341 1.69 2.02 7.64
C TYR A 341 1.60 1.50 6.20
N LEU A 342 0.41 1.52 5.62
CA LEU A 342 0.16 1.12 4.23
C LEU A 342 -0.10 2.33 3.32
N TYR A 343 0.64 3.43 3.52
CA TYR A 343 0.58 4.58 2.60
C TYR A 343 1.37 4.27 1.32
N SER A 344 0.69 4.17 0.18
CA SER A 344 1.36 4.37 -1.11
C SER A 344 1.57 5.88 -1.28
N PRO A 345 2.81 6.36 -1.49
CA PRO A 345 3.09 7.78 -1.69
C PRO A 345 2.30 8.45 -2.81
#